data_AF-G5K009-F1
#
_entry.id   AF-G5K009-F1
#
_cell.length_a   1.000
_cell.length_b   1.000
_cell.length_c   1.000
_cell.angle_alpha   90.00
_cell.angle_beta   90.00
_cell.angle_gamma   90.00
#
_symmetry.space_group_name_H-M   'P 1'
#
loop_
_entity.id
_entity.type
_entity.pdbx_description
1 polymer ?
#
loop_
_entity_poly.entity_id
_entity_poly.type
_entity_poly.pdbx_seq_one_letter_code
_entity_poly.pdbx_strand_id
1 'polypeptide(L)'
;MQDQLTIFIISDSLGETARALAKACIYQFPNHDNWEFRCFSYINSPELLDKVFEEASQQTAFLMFSLVNEELASYAEMRFRKEGFAYVDLLTNMIKSMANPWC
;
A
#
# COMPACT_ATOMS: atom_id res chain seq x y z
N MET A 1 4.70 4.16 -25.14
CA MET A 1 4.79 3.24 -23.99
C MET A 1 3.61 3.55 -23.09
N GLN A 2 2.69 2.61 -22.91
CA GLN A 2 1.75 2.72 -21.79
C GLN A 2 2.55 2.35 -20.55
N ASP A 3 2.64 3.27 -19.60
CA ASP A 3 3.34 3.02 -18.34
C ASP A 3 2.64 1.86 -17.62
N GLN A 4 3.35 0.73 -17.50
CA GLN A 4 2.91 -0.43 -16.75
C GLN A 4 2.99 -0.08 -15.26
N LEU A 5 1.85 0.28 -14.66
CA LEU A 5 1.75 0.55 -13.24
C LEU A 5 1.67 -0.77 -12.47
N THR A 6 2.57 -0.95 -11.50
CA THR A 6 2.43 -2.05 -10.54
C THR A 6 1.89 -1.51 -9.22
N ILE A 7 0.81 -2.11 -8.74
CA ILE A 7 0.19 -1.79 -7.46
C ILE A 7 0.72 -2.76 -6.41
N PHE A 8 1.48 -2.24 -5.47
CA PHE A 8 2.03 -2.98 -4.35
C PHE A 8 1.03 -2.94 -3.21
N ILE A 9 0.61 -4.10 -2.73
CA ILE A 9 -0.30 -4.26 -1.60
C ILE A 9 0.51 -4.80 -0.43
N ILE A 10 0.61 -4.03 0.64
CA ILE A 10 1.43 -4.34 1.82
C ILE A 10 0.51 -4.56 3.02
N SER A 11 0.56 -5.73 3.65
CA SER A 11 -0.29 -6.06 4.79
C SER A 11 0.46 -6.86 5.84
N ASP A 12 0.14 -6.60 7.10
CA ASP A 12 0.57 -7.38 8.28
C ASP A 12 -0.18 -8.73 8.41
N SER A 13 -1.23 -8.94 7.62
CA SER A 13 -2.00 -10.18 7.48
C SER A 13 -1.95 -10.68 6.03
N LEU A 14 -3.07 -11.17 5.48
CA LEU A 14 -3.15 -11.71 4.12
C LEU A 14 -3.20 -10.62 3.03
N GLY A 15 -3.74 -9.43 3.32
CA GLY A 15 -3.89 -8.36 2.33
C GLY A 15 -5.14 -8.45 1.44
N GLU A 16 -6.09 -9.35 1.74
CA GLU A 16 -7.33 -9.51 0.95
C GLU A 16 -8.19 -8.23 0.92
N THR A 17 -8.31 -7.52 2.04
CA THR A 17 -9.06 -6.25 2.11
C THR A 17 -8.46 -5.20 1.19
N ALA A 18 -7.15 -4.99 1.27
CA ALA A 18 -6.43 -4.04 0.43
C ALA A 18 -6.54 -4.42 -1.05
N ARG A 19 -6.45 -5.73 -1.37
CA ARG A 19 -6.61 -6.24 -2.74
C ARG A 19 -8.01 -6.03 -3.30
N ALA A 20 -9.04 -6.26 -2.51
CA ALA A 20 -10.42 -6.02 -2.92
C ALA A 20 -10.67 -4.54 -3.23
N LEU A 21 -10.15 -3.64 -2.38
CA LEU A 21 -10.26 -2.21 -2.60
C LEU A 21 -9.47 -1.76 -3.84
N ALA A 22 -8.23 -2.25 -3.99
CA ALA A 22 -7.41 -1.96 -5.17
C ALA A 22 -8.12 -2.39 -6.47
N LYS A 23 -8.72 -3.59 -6.48
CA LYS A 23 -9.54 -4.07 -7.60
C LYS A 23 -10.73 -3.16 -7.88
N ALA A 24 -11.45 -2.71 -6.86
CA ALA A 24 -12.57 -1.78 -7.04
C ALA A 24 -12.12 -0.43 -7.65
N CYS A 25 -10.93 0.06 -7.29
CA CYS A 25 -10.37 1.30 -7.81
C CYS A 25 -9.90 1.18 -9.27
N ILE A 26 -9.24 0.09 -9.67
CA ILE A 26 -8.68 -0.03 -11.03
C ILE A 26 -9.75 0.03 -12.13
N TYR A 27 -10.97 -0.46 -11.85
CA TYR A 27 -12.06 -0.44 -12.82
C TYR A 27 -12.52 0.97 -13.20
N GLN A 28 -12.09 2.01 -12.48
CA GLN A 28 -12.36 3.40 -12.82
C GLN A 28 -11.44 3.94 -13.92
N PHE A 29 -10.41 3.20 -14.32
CA PHE A 29 -9.43 3.61 -15.32
C PHE A 29 -9.64 2.82 -16.62
N PRO A 30 -9.89 3.48 -17.78
CA PRO A 30 -10.17 2.79 -19.03
C PRO A 30 -8.99 2.01 -19.63
N ASN A 31 -7.75 2.23 -19.15
CA ASN A 31 -6.53 1.61 -19.67
C ASN A 31 -5.81 0.77 -18.59
N HIS A 32 -6.55 0.10 -17.71
CA HIS A 32 -5.99 -0.66 -16.58
C HIS A 32 -5.55 -2.08 -16.95
N ASP A 33 -5.74 -2.54 -18.19
CA ASP A 33 -5.50 -3.93 -18.61
C ASP A 33 -4.05 -4.40 -18.40
N ASN A 34 -3.10 -3.46 -18.42
CA ASN A 34 -1.68 -3.74 -18.22
C ASN A 34 -1.22 -3.48 -16.78
N TRP A 35 -2.11 -3.18 -15.84
CA TRP A 35 -1.74 -2.95 -14.44
C TRP A 35 -1.63 -4.28 -13.69
N GLU A 36 -0.61 -4.40 -12.86
CA GLU A 36 -0.35 -5.64 -12.12
C GLU A 36 -0.45 -5.42 -10.62
N PHE A 37 -0.94 -6.43 -9.91
CA PHE A 37 -0.95 -6.43 -8.44
C PHE A 37 0.19 -7.30 -7.91
N ARG A 38 0.98 -6.75 -6.98
CA ARG A 38 1.93 -7.50 -6.16
C ARG A 38 1.51 -7.43 -4.70
N CYS A 39 1.28 -8.58 -4.08
CA CYS A 39 0.83 -8.66 -2.68
C CYS A 39 1.97 -9.16 -1.78
N PHE A 40 2.24 -8.37 -0.74
CA PHE A 40 3.21 -8.64 0.31
C PHE A 40 2.43 -8.83 1.61
N SER A 41 2.19 -10.09 1.95
CA SER A 41 1.48 -10.51 3.17
C SER A 41 2.47 -10.69 4.33
N TYR A 42 1.96 -10.64 5.56
CA TYR A 42 2.73 -10.85 6.80
C TYR A 42 3.91 -9.88 6.99
N ILE A 43 3.78 -8.65 6.49
CA ILE A 43 4.75 -7.58 6.70
C ILE A 43 4.52 -6.99 8.09
N ASN A 44 5.28 -7.50 9.06
CA ASN A 44 5.14 -7.19 10.48
C ASN A 44 6.42 -6.62 11.11
N SER A 45 7.43 -6.30 10.29
CA SER A 45 8.68 -5.70 10.76
C SER A 45 9.24 -4.68 9.75
N PRO A 46 10.02 -3.69 10.22
CA PRO A 46 10.70 -2.73 9.35
C PRO A 46 11.61 -3.39 8.31
N GLU A 47 12.29 -4.49 8.66
CA GLU A 47 13.22 -5.18 7.77
C GLU A 47 12.51 -5.89 6.62
N LEU A 48 11.31 -6.45 6.88
CA LEU A 48 10.48 -7.01 5.81
C LEU A 48 9.97 -5.91 4.89
N LEU A 49 9.56 -4.77 5.47
CA LEU A 49 9.07 -3.63 4.72
C LEU A 49 10.17 -3.02 3.83
N ASP A 50 11.41 -2.94 4.33
CA ASP A 50 12.55 -2.43 3.57
C ASP A 50 12.82 -3.25 2.31
N LYS A 51 12.65 -4.57 2.36
CA LYS A 51 12.75 -5.43 1.16
C LYS A 51 11.67 -5.10 0.12
N VAL A 52 10.47 -4.73 0.58
CA VAL A 52 9.41 -4.29 -0.32
C VAL A 52 9.77 -2.97 -0.99
N PHE A 53 10.41 -2.05 -0.27
CA PHE A 53 10.85 -0.76 -0.82
C PHE A 53 12.01 -0.90 -1.79
N GLU A 54 12.97 -1.78 -1.50
CA GLU A 54 14.02 -2.15 -2.43
C GLU A 54 13.43 -2.63 -3.76
N GLU A 55 12.42 -3.50 -3.72
CA GLU A 55 11.74 -3.96 -4.93
C GLU A 55 10.96 -2.84 -5.63
N ALA A 56 10.19 -2.05 -4.88
CA ALA A 56 9.39 -0.96 -5.41
C ALA A 56 10.25 0.12 -6.08
N SER A 57 11.48 0.35 -5.60
CA SER A 57 12.41 1.35 -6.16
C SER A 57 12.88 1.03 -7.58
N GLN A 58 12.75 -0.23 -8.02
CA GLN A 58 13.23 -0.68 -9.33
C GLN A 58 12.20 -0.49 -10.46
N GLN A 59 10.99 -0.01 -10.14
CA GLN A 59 9.89 0.09 -11.10
C GLN A 59 8.88 1.19 -10.73
N THR A 60 8.00 1.52 -11.67
CA THR A 60 6.89 2.45 -11.41
C THR A 60 5.84 1.77 -10.53
N ALA A 61 5.90 2.02 -9.22
CA ALA A 61 5.03 1.41 -8.23
C ALA A 61 4.10 2.43 -7.55
N PHE A 62 2.84 2.05 -7.35
CA PHE A 62 1.91 2.69 -6.42
C PHE A 62 1.69 1.77 -5.21
N LEU A 63 1.87 2.29 -4.00
CA LEU A 63 1.89 1.47 -2.79
C LEU A 63 0.61 1.67 -1.98
N MET A 64 -0.14 0.59 -1.77
CA MET A 64 -1.30 0.54 -0.89
C MET A 64 -0.94 -0.30 0.32
N PHE A 65 -1.18 0.20 1.53
CA PHE A 65 -0.90 -0.57 2.72
C PHE A 65 -2.05 -0.59 3.72
N SER A 66 -2.18 -1.73 4.41
CA SER A 66 -3.16 -1.96 5.46
C SER A 66 -2.44 -2.53 6.68
N LEU A 67 -1.63 -1.69 7.34
CA LEU A 67 -0.85 -2.02 8.53
C LEU A 67 -1.60 -1.51 9.77
N VAL A 68 -1.85 -2.38 10.75
CA VAL A 68 -2.59 -2.00 11.97
C VAL A 68 -1.66 -1.46 13.05
N ASN A 69 -0.41 -1.94 13.09
CA ASN A 69 0.58 -1.45 14.04
C ASN A 69 1.00 0.00 13.69
N GLU A 70 0.72 0.94 14.59
CA GLU A 70 0.95 2.37 14.36
C GLU A 70 2.43 2.72 14.14
N GLU A 71 3.35 2.04 14.83
CA GLU A 71 4.79 2.27 14.66
C GLU A 71 5.26 1.84 13.27
N LEU A 72 4.81 0.67 12.81
CA LEU A 72 5.14 0.15 11.49
C LEU A 72 4.48 0.96 10.37
N ALA A 73 3.23 1.39 10.55
CA ALA A 73 2.55 2.29 9.61
C ALA A 73 3.28 3.64 9.52
N SER A 74 3.67 4.22 10.66
CA SER A 74 4.44 5.48 10.71
C SER A 74 5.82 5.32 10.06
N TYR A 75 6.49 4.18 10.29
CA TYR A 75 7.74 3.84 9.62
C TYR A 75 7.57 3.75 8.10
N ALA A 76 6.50 3.10 7.64
CA ALA A 76 6.14 3.01 6.23
C ALA A 76 5.95 4.40 5.61
N GLU A 77 5.10 5.24 6.21
CA GLU A 77 4.86 6.61 5.73
C GLU A 77 6.14 7.45 5.63
N MET A 78 7.00 7.37 6.65
CA MET A 78 8.28 8.06 6.65
C MET A 78 9.15 7.62 5.46
N ARG A 79 9.24 6.32 5.21
CA ARG A 79 10.00 5.76 4.08
C ARG A 79 9.39 6.13 2.74
N PHE A 80 8.06 6.03 2.58
CA PHE A 80 7.38 6.45 1.35
C PHE A 80 7.68 7.90 1.00
N ARG A 81 7.59 8.81 1.98
CA ARG A 81 7.90 10.23 1.77
C ARG A 81 9.37 10.47 1.46
N LYS A 82 10.27 9.80 2.17
CA LYS A 82 11.71 9.93 1.97
C LYS A 82 12.15 9.51 0.57
N GLU A 83 11.53 8.47 0.04
CA GLU A 83 11.87 7.87 -1.26
C GLU A 83 11.01 8.39 -2.42
N GLY A 84 10.01 9.23 -2.12
CA GLY A 84 9.16 9.88 -3.13
C GLY A 84 8.12 8.95 -3.77
N PHE A 85 7.74 7.88 -3.07
CA PHE A 85 6.73 6.94 -3.55
C PHE A 85 5.32 7.55 -3.51
N ALA A 86 4.50 7.22 -4.51
CA ALA A 86 3.06 7.46 -4.44
C ALA A 86 2.40 6.34 -3.62
N TYR A 87 1.65 6.70 -2.57
CA TYR A 87 1.10 5.73 -1.63
C TYR A 87 -0.27 6.10 -1.08
N VAL A 88 -0.96 5.11 -0.49
CA VAL A 88 -2.16 5.29 0.32
C VAL A 88 -2.13 4.39 1.56
N ASP A 89 -2.40 4.99 2.71
CA ASP A 89 -2.72 4.31 3.95
C ASP A 89 -4.22 3.99 3.99
N LEU A 90 -4.56 2.70 4.04
CA LEU A 90 -5.95 2.27 4.04
C LEU A 90 -6.58 2.27 5.43
N LEU A 91 -5.81 2.04 6.49
CA LEU A 91 -6.38 1.68 7.79
C LEU A 91 -6.17 2.74 8.87
N THR A 92 -5.05 3.48 8.89
CA THR A 92 -4.74 4.37 10.02
C THR A 92 -5.84 5.39 10.26
N ASN A 93 -6.28 6.10 9.21
CA ASN A 93 -7.35 7.08 9.35
C ASN A 93 -8.71 6.42 9.61
N MET A 94 -8.99 5.26 9.01
CA MET A 94 -10.25 4.55 9.27
C MET A 94 -10.36 4.12 10.73
N ILE A 95 -9.30 3.52 11.28
CA ILE A 95 -9.24 3.08 12.68
C ILE A 95 -9.37 4.28 13.62
N LYS A 96 -8.62 5.38 13.36
CA LYS A 96 -8.70 6.61 14.16
C LYS A 96 -10.09 7.22 14.17
N SER A 97 -10.73 7.34 13.01
CA SER A 97 -12.09 7.87 12.89
C SER A 97 -13.13 6.95 13.54
N MET A 98 -12.95 5.63 13.49
CA MET A 98 -13.85 4.70 14.18
C MET A 98 -13.67 4.74 15.70
N ALA A 99 -12.44 4.94 16.18
CA ALA A 99 -12.16 5.09 17.60
C ALA A 99 -12.72 6.41 18.16
N ASN A 100 -12.80 7.45 17.33
CA ASN A 100 -13.34 8.75 17.73
C ASN A 100 -14.16 9.41 16.60
N PRO A 101 -15.42 8.98 16.40
CA PRO A 101 -16.23 9.37 15.23
C PRO A 101 -16.77 10.81 15.22
N TRP A 102 -16.49 11.60 16.27
CA TRP A 102 -17.08 12.92 16.48
C TRP A 102 -16.05 14.03 16.76
N CYS A 103 -14.77 13.79 16.46
CA CYS A 103 -13.69 14.77 16.59
C CYS A 103 -13.14 15.19 15.23
#